data_AF-A0A7C9FBB7-F1
#
_entry.id   AF-A0A7C9FBB7-F1
#
_cell.length_a   1.000
_cell.length_b   1.000
_cell.length_c   1.000
_cell.angle_alpha   90.00
_cell.angle_beta   90.00
_cell.angle_gamma   90.00
#
_symmetry.space_group_name_H-M   'P 1'
#
loop_
_entity.id
_entity.type
_entity.pdbx_description
1 polymer ?
#
loop_
_entity_poly.entity_id
_entity_poly.type
_entity_poly.pdbx_seq_one_letter_code
_entity_poly.pdbx_strand_id
1 'polypeptide(L)'
;MRTIQEEFSDSDDDWFGFAAAQDRKDGHSLRAYLLRYADRIPEHHVVAHVELVLRSAQPPRGVRPPYLCVGHFDPGHSTDLPLTWKRNIDDLKFDSTITYVECGYDIFDSFSDAKMDLTARGFYIEPIEIPGASYCGPDELDDGPAS
;
A
#
# COMPACT_ATOMS: atom_id res chain seq x y z
N MET A 1 -10.19 19.08 11.44
CA MET A 1 -9.70 18.07 10.49
C MET A 1 -8.75 17.19 11.28
N ARG A 2 -9.04 15.90 11.43
CA ARG A 2 -8.12 14.97 12.08
C ARG A 2 -6.94 14.71 11.13
N THR A 3 -5.76 14.47 11.68
CA THR A 3 -4.62 13.99 10.90
C THR A 3 -4.86 12.54 10.47
N ILE A 4 -4.19 12.09 9.40
CA ILE A 4 -4.24 10.68 8.97
C ILE A 4 -3.86 9.76 10.15
N GLN A 5 -2.88 10.15 10.95
CA GLN A 5 -2.49 9.41 12.14
C GLN A 5 -3.65 9.27 13.15
N GLU A 6 -4.39 10.34 13.42
CA GLU A 6 -5.53 10.32 14.33
C GLU A 6 -6.70 9.48 13.78
N GLU A 7 -6.95 9.52 12.47
CA GLU A 7 -7.99 8.70 11.83
C GLU A 7 -7.68 7.19 11.96
N PHE A 8 -6.43 6.80 11.74
CA PHE A 8 -6.02 5.40 11.86
C PHE A 8 -5.75 4.95 13.30
N SER A 9 -5.41 5.84 14.22
CA SER A 9 -5.11 5.44 15.61
C SER A 9 -6.39 5.17 16.40
N ASP A 10 -7.46 5.92 16.14
CA ASP A 10 -8.71 5.87 16.93
C ASP A 10 -9.81 4.98 16.34
N SER A 11 -9.62 4.41 15.15
CA SER A 11 -10.62 3.53 14.51
C SER A 11 -10.35 2.05 14.82
N ASP A 12 -11.41 1.32 15.18
CA ASP A 12 -11.40 -0.15 15.31
C ASP A 12 -11.94 -0.86 14.04
N ASP A 13 -12.33 -0.09 13.03
CA ASP A 13 -12.87 -0.63 11.78
C ASP A 13 -11.76 -1.12 10.85
N ASP A 14 -12.02 -2.20 10.12
CA ASP A 14 -11.24 -2.52 8.92
C ASP A 14 -11.58 -1.52 7.82
N TRP A 15 -10.62 -1.07 7.02
CA TRP A 15 -10.85 -0.11 5.92
C TRP A 15 -10.36 -0.69 4.59
N PHE A 16 -11.09 -0.42 3.52
CA PHE A 16 -10.62 -0.62 2.15
C PHE A 16 -10.70 0.69 1.39
N GLY A 17 -9.83 0.90 0.41
CA GLY A 17 -9.81 2.17 -0.30
C GLY A 17 -8.72 2.28 -1.34
N PHE A 18 -8.72 3.40 -2.05
CA PHE A 18 -7.71 3.73 -3.03
C PHE A 18 -6.86 4.89 -2.52
N ALA A 19 -5.55 4.73 -2.60
CA ALA A 19 -4.61 5.80 -2.39
C ALA A 19 -3.93 6.15 -3.72
N ALA A 20 -3.92 7.42 -4.06
CA ALA A 20 -3.13 7.94 -5.18
C ALA A 20 -2.12 8.93 -4.61
N ALA A 21 -0.86 8.77 -4.98
CA ALA A 21 0.22 9.63 -4.53
C ALA A 21 1.18 9.93 -5.68
N GLN A 22 1.60 11.18 -5.81
CA GLN A 22 2.70 11.56 -6.70
C GLN A 22 4.00 11.62 -5.93
N ASP A 23 5.00 10.85 -6.38
CA ASP A 23 6.34 10.94 -5.81
C ASP A 23 6.91 12.35 -6.03
N ARG A 24 7.51 12.91 -4.98
CA ARG A 24 8.18 14.19 -5.09
C ARG A 24 9.42 14.04 -5.95
N LYS A 25 9.82 15.11 -6.64
CA LYS A 25 11.07 15.13 -7.44
C LYS A 25 12.25 15.74 -6.67
N ASP A 26 12.03 16.18 -5.44
CA ASP A 26 13.05 16.81 -4.60
C ASP A 26 13.75 15.79 -3.68
N GLY A 27 14.61 16.28 -2.79
CA GLY A 27 15.34 15.47 -1.81
C GLY A 27 14.45 14.79 -0.77
N HIS A 28 13.14 15.05 -0.77
CA HIS A 28 12.16 14.41 0.09
C HIS A 28 11.35 13.35 -0.64
N SER A 29 11.72 12.94 -1.86
CA SER A 29 11.06 11.84 -2.60
C SER A 29 11.02 10.51 -1.85
N LEU A 30 10.08 9.63 -2.23
CA LEU A 30 10.04 8.24 -1.79
C LEU A 30 11.38 7.54 -2.08
N ARG A 31 11.99 7.84 -3.23
CA ARG A 31 13.32 7.31 -3.56
C ARG A 31 14.38 7.76 -2.55
N ALA A 32 14.41 9.04 -2.18
CA ALA A 32 15.33 9.54 -1.16
C ALA A 32 15.05 8.93 0.22
N TYR A 33 13.78 8.69 0.56
CA TYR A 33 13.39 7.99 1.78
C TYR A 33 13.97 6.57 1.83
N LEU A 34 13.83 5.82 0.73
CA LEU A 34 14.27 4.42 0.61
C LEU A 34 15.79 4.27 0.57
N LEU A 35 16.54 5.27 0.09
CA LEU A 35 18.02 5.26 0.15
C LEU A 35 18.58 5.15 1.58
N ARG A 36 17.80 5.53 2.59
CA ARG A 36 18.18 5.33 4.01
C ARG A 36 18.26 3.84 4.40
N TYR A 37 17.70 2.97 3.57
CA TYR A 37 17.66 1.52 3.72
C TYR A 37 18.49 0.83 2.63
N ALA A 38 19.50 1.51 2.08
CA ALA A 38 20.36 0.99 1.01
C ALA A 38 21.15 -0.28 1.40
N ASP A 39 21.32 -0.52 2.71
CA ASP A 39 21.88 -1.76 3.27
C ASP A 39 20.97 -2.98 3.04
N ARG A 40 19.67 -2.74 2.80
CA ARG A 40 18.63 -3.75 2.60
C ARG A 40 18.06 -3.74 1.19
N ILE A 41 18.05 -2.58 0.54
CA ILE A 41 17.61 -2.37 -0.83
C ILE A 41 18.80 -1.81 -1.61
N PRO A 42 19.61 -2.68 -2.25
CA PRO A 42 20.82 -2.23 -2.92
C PRO A 42 20.51 -1.19 -4.00
N GLU A 43 21.34 -0.15 -4.12
CA GLU A 43 21.07 1.00 -5.00
C GLU A 43 20.87 0.65 -6.48
N HIS A 44 21.43 -0.48 -6.93
CA HIS A 44 21.30 -0.97 -8.30
C HIS A 44 19.99 -1.73 -8.55
N HIS A 45 19.25 -2.10 -7.50
CA HIS A 45 17.96 -2.76 -7.67
C HIS A 45 16.91 -1.76 -8.17
N VAL A 46 15.98 -2.27 -8.95
CA VAL A 46 14.80 -1.55 -9.42
C VAL A 46 13.67 -1.81 -8.43
N VAL A 47 13.08 -0.74 -7.89
CA VAL A 47 11.84 -0.80 -7.11
C VAL A 47 10.69 -0.95 -8.09
N ALA A 48 9.93 -2.04 -7.94
CA ALA A 48 8.86 -2.39 -8.87
C ALA A 48 7.47 -2.12 -8.29
N HIS A 49 7.29 -2.27 -6.98
CA HIS A 49 6.08 -1.88 -6.27
C HIS A 49 6.41 -1.46 -4.84
N VAL A 50 5.58 -0.58 -4.28
CA VAL A 50 5.64 -0.15 -2.88
C VAL A 50 4.22 -0.15 -2.34
N GLU A 51 4.01 -0.84 -1.22
CA GLU A 51 2.75 -0.82 -0.48
C GLU A 51 2.98 -0.20 0.89
N LEU A 52 2.13 0.75 1.30
CA LEU A 52 2.13 1.30 2.64
C LEU A 52 1.09 0.57 3.50
N VAL A 53 1.58 -0.15 4.51
CA VAL A 53 0.74 -0.87 5.46
C VAL A 53 0.59 -0.02 6.72
N LEU A 54 -0.61 0.50 6.94
CA LEU A 54 -0.91 1.37 8.10
C LEU A 54 -1.31 0.58 9.34
N ARG A 55 -2.00 -0.55 9.14
CA ARG A 55 -2.36 -1.53 10.17
C ARG A 55 -2.28 -2.94 9.59
N SER A 56 -1.93 -3.91 10.43
CA SER A 56 -1.97 -5.33 10.06
C SER A 56 -2.17 -6.17 11.31
N ALA A 57 -3.12 -7.12 11.26
CA ALA A 57 -3.35 -8.09 12.34
C ALA A 57 -2.20 -9.10 12.46
N GLN A 58 -1.45 -9.32 11.38
CA GLN A 58 -0.34 -10.27 11.29
C GLN A 58 0.84 -9.62 10.55
N PRO A 59 1.56 -8.67 11.19
CA PRO A 59 2.71 -8.05 10.57
C PRO A 59 3.89 -9.03 10.45
N PRO A 60 4.83 -8.80 9.52
CA PRO A 60 6.09 -9.52 9.46
C PRO A 60 6.83 -9.49 10.80
N ARG A 61 7.54 -10.57 11.12
CA ARG A 61 8.23 -10.70 12.41
C ARG A 61 9.23 -9.56 12.61
N GLY A 62 9.08 -8.83 13.71
CA GLY A 62 10.01 -7.75 14.09
C GLY A 62 9.77 -6.42 13.40
N VAL A 63 8.65 -6.25 12.68
CA VAL A 63 8.24 -5.00 12.05
C VAL A 63 6.89 -4.58 12.62
N ARG A 64 6.73 -3.31 12.97
CA ARG A 64 5.45 -2.75 13.44
C ARG A 64 4.84 -1.80 12.42
N PRO A 65 3.51 -1.83 12.21
CA PRO A 65 2.83 -0.79 11.44
C PRO A 65 3.03 0.62 12.07
N PRO A 66 3.12 1.67 11.25
CA PRO A 66 3.13 1.62 9.80
C PRO A 66 4.47 1.16 9.20
N TYR A 67 4.43 0.45 8.07
CA TYR A 67 5.63 0.04 7.34
C TYR A 67 5.39 0.00 5.83
N LEU A 68 6.47 0.10 5.05
CA LEU A 68 6.44 -0.14 3.62
C LEU A 68 6.79 -1.60 3.30
N CYS A 69 6.03 -2.21 2.41
CA CYS A 69 6.40 -3.43 1.70
C CYS A 69 7.00 -3.00 0.36
N VAL A 70 8.32 -3.17 0.18
CA VAL A 70 9.02 -2.75 -1.03
C VAL A 70 9.43 -3.99 -1.82
N GLY A 71 8.82 -4.18 -2.99
CA GLY A 71 9.24 -5.18 -3.95
C GLY A 71 10.29 -4.62 -4.89
N HIS A 72 11.47 -5.22 -4.90
CA HIS A 72 12.59 -4.80 -5.74
C HIS A 72 13.34 -5.99 -6.33
N PHE A 73 14.03 -5.79 -7.45
CA PHE A 73 14.79 -6.85 -8.12
C PHE A 73 16.07 -6.30 -8.74
N ASP A 74 17.07 -7.16 -8.92
CA ASP A 74 18.28 -6.82 -9.67
C ASP A 74 17.99 -6.92 -11.18
N PRO A 75 18.08 -5.81 -11.94
CA PRO A 75 17.90 -5.86 -13.40
C PRO A 75 19.11 -6.47 -14.13
N GLY A 76 20.21 -6.77 -13.42
CA GLY A 76 21.47 -7.20 -13.99
C GLY A 76 22.03 -6.15 -14.95
N HIS A 77 22.30 -6.56 -16.19
CA HIS A 77 22.82 -5.68 -17.24
C HIS A 77 21.71 -5.15 -18.17
N SER A 78 20.43 -5.37 -17.83
CA SER A 78 19.33 -4.95 -18.70
C SER A 78 19.18 -3.43 -18.71
N THR A 79 19.07 -2.87 -19.90
CA THR A 79 18.76 -1.45 -20.11
C THR A 79 17.27 -1.19 -20.34
N ASP A 80 16.46 -2.25 -20.56
CA ASP A 80 15.02 -2.16 -20.79
C ASP A 80 14.26 -2.73 -19.58
N LEU A 81 14.13 -1.89 -18.55
CA LEU A 81 13.55 -2.28 -17.26
C LEU A 81 12.07 -2.69 -17.37
N PRO A 82 11.20 -1.98 -18.13
CA PRO A 82 9.80 -2.40 -18.29
C PRO A 82 9.67 -3.79 -18.93
N LEU A 83 10.47 -4.07 -19.96
CA LEU A 83 10.45 -5.39 -20.61
C LEU A 83 11.00 -6.48 -19.68
N THR A 84 12.08 -6.20 -18.94
CA THR A 84 12.62 -7.12 -17.94
C THR A 84 11.60 -7.44 -16.86
N TRP A 85 10.91 -6.43 -16.33
CA TRP A 85 9.84 -6.61 -15.35
C TRP A 85 8.72 -7.49 -15.89
N LYS A 86 8.22 -7.17 -17.09
CA LYS A 86 7.15 -7.93 -17.73
C LYS A 86 7.53 -9.40 -17.91
N ARG A 87 8.75 -9.67 -18.40
CA ARG A 87 9.28 -11.04 -18.54
C ARG A 87 9.41 -11.76 -17.21
N ASN A 88 9.86 -11.09 -16.15
CA ASN A 88 9.97 -11.70 -14.83
C ASN A 88 8.62 -12.13 -14.26
N ILE A 89 7.55 -11.36 -14.53
CA ILE A 89 6.17 -11.75 -14.21
C ILE A 89 5.73 -12.92 -15.08
N ASP A 90 5.83 -12.77 -16.41
CA ASP A 90 5.31 -13.73 -17.39
C ASP A 90 5.99 -15.12 -17.27
N ASP A 91 7.30 -15.15 -16.98
CA ASP A 91 8.08 -16.37 -16.84
C ASP A 91 7.95 -17.01 -15.44
N LEU A 92 7.17 -16.41 -14.52
CA LEU A 92 7.11 -16.76 -13.09
C LEU A 92 8.50 -16.83 -12.41
N LYS A 93 9.52 -16.24 -13.03
CA LYS A 93 10.90 -16.11 -12.52
C LYS A 93 11.03 -14.80 -11.77
N PHE A 94 10.12 -14.63 -10.82
CA PHE A 94 10.03 -13.43 -10.05
C PHE A 94 11.03 -13.53 -8.88
N ASP A 95 12.31 -13.35 -9.17
CA ASP A 95 13.37 -13.24 -8.16
C ASP A 95 13.35 -11.83 -7.53
N SER A 96 12.14 -11.39 -7.15
CA SER A 96 11.94 -10.14 -6.44
C SER A 96 12.23 -10.38 -4.97
N THR A 97 13.02 -9.49 -4.39
CA THR A 97 13.14 -9.40 -2.94
C THR A 97 12.06 -8.48 -2.41
N ILE A 98 11.37 -8.92 -1.36
CA ILE A 98 10.46 -8.07 -0.58
C ILE A 98 11.22 -7.60 0.65
N THR A 99 11.36 -6.30 0.80
CA THR A 99 11.96 -5.67 1.98
C THR A 99 10.92 -4.87 2.75
N TYR A 100 10.77 -5.18 4.04
CA TYR A 100 9.88 -4.46 4.95
C TYR A 100 10.59 -3.30 5.62
N VAL A 101 10.18 -2.07 5.34
CA VAL A 101 10.82 -0.85 5.84
C VAL A 101 9.93 -0.21 6.90
N GLU A 102 10.39 -0.12 8.14
CA GLU A 102 9.66 0.63 9.17
C GLU A 102 9.60 2.11 8.78
N CYS A 103 8.43 2.71 8.96
CA CYS A 103 8.22 4.13 8.70
C CYS A 103 7.32 4.74 9.77
N GLY A 104 7.34 6.06 9.89
CA GLY A 104 6.28 6.79 10.58
C GLY A 104 5.22 7.26 9.59
N TYR A 105 4.27 8.06 10.09
CA TYR A 105 3.35 8.81 9.24
C TYR A 105 4.06 9.94 8.46
N ASP A 106 5.34 10.22 8.76
CA ASP A 106 6.20 11.14 8.01
C ASP A 106 6.45 10.67 6.56
N ILE A 107 6.20 9.40 6.24
CA ILE A 107 6.29 8.89 4.87
C ILE A 107 5.35 9.64 3.92
N PHE A 108 4.23 10.17 4.41
CA PHE A 108 3.30 10.95 3.59
C PHE A 108 3.92 12.27 3.08
N ASP A 109 4.90 12.82 3.80
CA ASP A 109 5.66 14.00 3.36
C ASP A 109 6.53 13.68 2.13
N SER A 110 6.71 12.40 1.80
CA SER A 110 7.48 11.98 0.63
C SER A 110 6.72 12.08 -0.69
N PHE A 111 5.44 12.46 -0.62
CA PHE A 111 4.55 12.62 -1.77
C PHE A 111 4.10 14.08 -1.90
N SER A 112 3.92 14.58 -3.12
CA SER A 112 3.43 15.95 -3.35
C SER A 112 1.91 16.05 -3.19
N ASP A 113 1.19 15.03 -3.66
CA ASP A 113 -0.25 14.97 -3.73
C ASP A 113 -0.72 13.59 -3.31
N ALA A 114 -0.76 13.33 -2.00
CA ALA A 114 -1.32 12.10 -1.44
C ALA A 114 -2.83 12.29 -1.21
N LYS A 115 -3.63 11.47 -1.89
CA LYS A 115 -5.07 11.35 -1.67
C LYS A 115 -5.39 9.92 -1.25
N MET A 116 -6.20 9.77 -0.21
CA MET A 116 -6.71 8.48 0.23
C MET A 116 -8.22 8.57 0.34
N ASP A 117 -8.92 7.73 -0.42
CA ASP A 117 -10.36 7.55 -0.31
C ASP A 117 -10.59 6.21 0.41
N LEU A 118 -11.08 6.25 1.64
CA LEU A 118 -11.24 5.09 2.51
C LEU A 118 -12.72 4.86 2.82
N THR A 119 -13.09 3.59 2.82
CA THR A 119 -14.43 3.11 3.16
C THR A 119 -14.31 2.07 4.27
N ALA A 120 -15.03 2.29 5.37
CA ALA A 120 -15.09 1.34 6.46
C ALA A 120 -15.74 0.04 5.98
N ARG A 121 -15.18 -1.09 6.36
CA ARG A 121 -15.71 -2.43 6.07
C ARG A 121 -17.10 -2.54 6.70
N GLY A 122 -18.09 -2.93 5.89
CA GLY A 122 -19.51 -2.92 6.28
C GLY A 122 -20.30 -1.74 5.70
N PHE A 123 -19.61 -0.69 5.24
CA PHE A 123 -20.21 0.41 4.47
C PHE A 123 -19.85 0.27 2.99
N TYR A 124 -20.10 -0.89 2.38
CA TYR A 124 -19.86 -1.04 0.94
C TYR A 124 -20.81 -0.13 0.16
N ILE A 125 -20.25 0.83 -0.55
CA ILE A 125 -20.91 1.42 -1.72
C ILE A 125 -20.72 0.36 -2.82
N GLU A 126 -21.76 -0.43 -3.12
CA GLU A 126 -21.79 -1.15 -4.40
C GLU A 126 -21.39 -0.17 -5.50
N PRO A 127 -20.57 -0.56 -6.50
CA PRO A 127 -20.22 0.35 -7.58
C PRO A 127 -21.50 0.98 -8.12
N ILE A 128 -21.59 2.31 -8.04
CA ILE A 128 -22.72 3.12 -8.57
C ILE A 128 -22.94 2.84 -10.08
N GLU A 129 -22.03 2.12 -10.71
CA GLU A 129 -22.07 1.65 -12.08
C GLU A 129 -22.99 0.43 -12.32
N ILE A 130 -23.59 -0.19 -11.29
CA ILE A 130 -24.59 -1.26 -11.49
C ILE A 130 -26.01 -0.66 -11.46
N PRO A 131 -26.74 -0.65 -12.60
CA PRO A 131 -28.13 -0.20 -12.61
C PRO A 131 -28.99 -1.14 -11.75
N GLY A 132 -29.54 -0.62 -10.63
CA GLY A 132 -30.43 -1.36 -9.73
C GLY A 132 -29.92 -1.56 -8.31
N ALA A 133 -28.72 -1.07 -7.96
CA ALA A 133 -28.23 -1.09 -6.58
C ALA A 133 -29.15 -0.29 -5.64
N SER A 134 -29.63 -0.93 -4.57
CA SER A 134 -30.36 -0.27 -3.47
C SER A 134 -29.50 -0.29 -2.20
N TYR A 135 -29.50 0.83 -1.48
CA TYR A 135 -28.83 0.93 -0.18
C TYR A 135 -29.47 -0.05 0.80
N CYS A 136 -28.69 -1.02 1.28
CA CYS A 136 -29.07 -1.83 2.44
C CYS A 136 -28.36 -1.28 3.69
N GLY A 137 -29.10 -0.77 4.66
CA GLY A 137 -28.55 -0.34 5.94
C GLY A 137 -28.06 -1.54 6.78
N PRO A 138 -27.20 -1.30 7.79
CA PRO A 138 -26.74 -2.35 8.69
C PRO A 138 -27.87 -3.07 9.45
N ASP A 139 -29.05 -2.45 9.56
CA ASP A 139 -30.25 -3.05 10.14
C ASP A 139 -31.00 -4.00 9.18
N GLU A 140 -30.59 -4.08 7.91
CA GLU A 140 -31.22 -4.90 6.85
C GLU A 140 -30.45 -6.19 6.56
N LEU A 141 -29.36 -6.44 7.29
CA LEU A 141 -28.71 -7.74 7.35
C LEU A 141 -29.46 -8.62 8.36
N ASP A 142 -30.41 -9.39 7.86
CA ASP A 142 -31.12 -10.43 8.61
C ASP A 142 -30.12 -11.49 9.10
N ASP A 143 -29.82 -11.48 10.40
CA ASP A 143 -29.09 -12.53 11.11
C ASP A 143 -29.94 -13.82 11.13
N GLY A 144 -29.93 -14.55 10.00
CA GLY A 144 -30.47 -15.90 9.89
C GLY A 144 -29.78 -16.88 10.85
N PRO A 145 -30.48 -17.94 11.29
CA PRO A 145 -30.51 -18.32 12.70
C PRO A 145 -29.24 -19.03 13.17
N ALA A 146 -28.84 -18.70 14.40
CA ALA A 146 -27.90 -19.48 15.19
C ALA A 146 -28.32 -20.96 15.23
N SER A 147 -27.40 -21.84 14.80
CA SER A 147 -27.45 -23.28 15.05
C SER A 147 -26.25 -23.71 15.87
#